data_AF-A0A3D3BCP8-F1
#
_entry.id   AF-A0A3D3BCP8-F1
#
_cell.length_a   1.000
_cell.length_b   1.000
_cell.length_c   1.000
_cell.angle_alpha   90.00
_cell.angle_beta   90.00
_cell.angle_gamma   90.00
#
_symmetry.space_group_name_H-M   'P 1'
#
loop_
_entity.id
_entity.type
_entity.pdbx_description
1 polymer ?
#
loop_
_entity_poly.entity_id
_entity_poly.type
_entity_poly.pdbx_seq_one_letter_code
_entity_poly.pdbx_strand_id
1 'polypeptide(L)'
;MPNYTDLKRIHDPVKRKRIVRGLRALQAGMNADGGAIPPKSANDTLLLASWNLREFDSGKYAYRNEEAYHYIAEIIDRFDIVALQEVRKSLYPLQQLKRMLGSWWDFLVTDVTLGRAGNSERMAFLYDRRKVDFTGLAAELVLDEVIALADRELQLARSPYIAGFRAGWAYFTLVTVHIYYGKGVPVDERRLAEITALAKTIAKNSGDFSSANVYAPDAVPKRDNLLLLGDFNIFNRKDVTMEALTAAGFRVPDALQSIPGSNVAKDKHYDQIAYYKELRSMKPTGRAGVFDFYEHVYREDQEADYAAERQEKPGRSFRDWRSYQMSDHLLMWVEFQVNDSEAYLDQLAG
;
A
#
# COMPACT_ATOMS: atom_id res chain seq x y z
N MET A 1 17.74 1.27 5.54
CA MET A 1 17.93 2.60 6.14
C MET A 1 18.14 3.59 5.03
N PRO A 2 17.30 4.65 4.95
CA PRO A 2 17.46 5.69 3.96
C PRO A 2 18.82 6.38 4.05
N ASN A 3 19.29 6.87 2.91
CA ASN A 3 20.48 7.69 2.81
C ASN A 3 20.12 9.14 3.17
N TYR A 4 20.65 9.64 4.30
CA TYR A 4 20.43 11.02 4.76
C TYR A 4 21.57 11.99 4.40
N THR A 5 22.50 11.61 3.52
CA THR A 5 23.67 12.45 3.21
C THR A 5 23.30 13.76 2.52
N ASP A 6 22.19 13.76 1.80
CA ASP A 6 21.57 14.92 1.15
C ASP A 6 21.01 15.94 2.14
N LEU A 7 20.69 15.58 3.40
CA LEU A 7 20.31 16.56 4.43
C LEU A 7 21.37 17.65 4.63
N LYS A 8 22.65 17.35 4.35
CA LYS A 8 23.74 18.34 4.42
C LYS A 8 23.64 19.42 3.33
N ARG A 9 22.93 19.14 2.24
CA ARG A 9 22.69 20.06 1.11
C ARG A 9 21.54 21.03 1.38
N ILE A 10 20.76 20.79 2.43
CA ILE A 10 19.73 21.72 2.89
C ILE A 10 20.42 22.92 3.57
N HIS A 11 20.49 24.03 2.85
CA HIS A 11 21.18 25.24 3.27
C HIS A 11 20.43 26.03 4.36
N ASP A 12 19.10 25.92 4.39
CA ASP A 12 18.29 26.50 5.48
C ASP A 12 18.50 25.67 6.77
N PRO A 13 19.18 26.23 7.79
CA PRO A 13 19.47 25.51 9.02
C PRO A 13 18.22 25.26 9.88
N VAL A 14 17.18 26.09 9.77
CA VAL A 14 15.93 25.92 10.51
C VAL A 14 15.16 24.75 9.92
N LYS A 15 14.98 24.73 8.59
CA LYS A 15 14.38 23.61 7.88
C LYS A 15 15.11 22.30 8.11
N ARG A 16 16.44 22.30 7.99
CA ARG A 16 17.25 21.09 8.24
C ARG A 16 17.06 20.56 9.66
N LYS A 17 17.06 21.42 10.68
CA LYS A 17 16.81 21.01 12.07
C LYS A 17 15.39 20.48 12.28
N ARG A 18 14.39 21.05 11.59
CA ARG A 18 13.00 20.56 11.62
C ARG A 18 12.92 19.14 11.04
N ILE A 19 13.51 18.90 9.87
CA ILE A 19 13.53 17.58 9.22
C ILE A 19 14.20 16.54 10.12
N VAL A 20 15.37 16.85 10.70
CA VAL A 20 16.06 15.93 11.62
C VAL A 20 15.21 15.60 12.84
N ARG A 21 14.48 16.58 13.39
CA ARG A 21 13.58 16.35 14.52
C ARG A 21 12.40 15.48 14.14
N GLY A 22 11.81 15.71 12.98
CA GLY A 22 10.71 14.90 12.45
C GLY A 22 11.12 13.45 12.17
N LEU A 23 12.30 13.24 11.57
CA LEU A 23 12.85 11.89 11.36
C LEU A 23 13.03 11.14 12.69
N ARG A 24 13.58 11.80 13.71
CA ARG A 24 13.71 11.20 15.06
C ARG A 24 12.35 10.92 15.69
N ALA A 25 11.37 11.79 15.49
CA ALA A 25 10.00 11.60 15.99
C ALA A 25 9.31 10.41 15.30
N LEU A 26 9.48 10.24 13.98
CA LEU A 26 9.00 9.08 13.24
C LEU A 26 9.68 7.79 13.72
N GLN A 27 11.01 7.81 13.89
CA GLN A 27 11.76 6.67 14.42
C GLN A 27 11.30 6.28 15.82
N ALA A 28 11.14 7.25 16.72
CA ALA A 28 10.62 7.00 18.06
C ALA A 28 9.18 6.48 18.00
N GLY A 29 8.34 7.05 17.13
CA GLY A 29 6.98 6.61 16.87
C GLY A 29 6.91 5.16 16.45
N MET A 30 7.59 4.78 15.36
CA MET A 30 7.61 3.41 14.84
C MET A 30 8.21 2.38 15.80
N ASN A 31 9.11 2.81 16.70
CA ASN A 31 9.77 1.94 17.68
C ASN A 31 9.14 2.00 19.08
N ALA A 32 8.00 2.69 19.26
CA ALA A 32 7.37 2.83 20.57
C ALA A 32 6.97 1.46 21.17
N ASP A 33 7.22 1.32 22.48
CA ASP A 33 6.86 0.12 23.24
C ASP A 33 5.33 -0.09 23.23
N GLY A 34 4.89 -1.34 23.05
CA GLY A 34 3.46 -1.67 22.97
C GLY A 34 2.87 -1.65 21.56
N GLY A 35 3.67 -1.38 20.53
CA GLY A 35 3.35 -1.73 19.14
C GLY A 35 2.95 -0.57 18.24
N ALA A 36 3.93 0.16 17.72
CA ALA A 36 3.69 0.99 16.54
C ALA A 36 3.87 0.18 15.24
N ILE A 37 5.07 -0.37 14.98
CA ILE A 37 5.33 -1.32 13.89
C ILE A 37 6.47 -2.27 14.32
N PRO A 38 6.42 -3.60 14.12
CA PRO A 38 7.51 -4.51 14.44
C PRO A 38 8.80 -4.23 13.65
N PRO A 39 10.00 -4.59 14.17
CA PRO A 39 11.22 -4.51 13.39
C PRO A 39 11.26 -5.54 12.26
N LYS A 40 11.93 -5.19 11.17
CA LYS A 40 12.23 -6.14 10.09
C LYS A 40 13.09 -7.26 10.64
N SER A 41 12.62 -8.50 10.50
CA SER A 41 13.47 -9.68 10.61
C SER A 41 14.27 -9.86 9.31
N ALA A 42 15.30 -10.73 9.32
CA ALA A 42 15.98 -11.08 8.08
C ALA A 42 15.15 -12.05 7.23
N ASN A 43 14.61 -13.10 7.86
CA ASN A 43 14.00 -14.23 7.16
C ASN A 43 12.67 -14.72 7.76
N ASP A 44 12.31 -14.31 8.97
CA ASP A 44 11.21 -14.93 9.74
C ASP A 44 9.84 -14.33 9.41
N THR A 45 9.81 -13.03 9.16
CA THR A 45 8.61 -12.24 8.95
C THR A 45 8.72 -11.31 7.75
N LEU A 46 7.55 -11.02 7.17
CA LEU A 46 7.33 -10.07 6.09
C LEU A 46 6.39 -8.97 6.57
N LEU A 47 6.87 -7.72 6.54
CA LEU A 47 6.08 -6.53 6.78
C LEU A 47 5.55 -5.97 5.45
N LEU A 48 4.26 -6.19 5.20
CA LEU A 48 3.53 -5.71 4.02
C LEU A 48 2.72 -4.46 4.37
N ALA A 49 2.81 -3.43 3.53
CA ALA A 49 2.01 -2.22 3.66
C ALA A 49 1.27 -1.84 2.38
N SER A 50 0.20 -1.07 2.55
CA SER A 50 -0.51 -0.35 1.49
C SER A 50 -0.63 1.12 1.86
N TRP A 51 -0.37 2.01 0.90
CA TRP A 51 -0.46 3.44 1.12
C TRP A 51 -0.91 4.19 -0.14
N ASN A 52 -2.12 4.77 -0.08
CA ASN A 52 -2.52 5.80 -1.02
C ASN A 52 -1.72 7.07 -0.70
N LEU A 53 -0.81 7.48 -1.59
CA LEU A 53 -0.06 8.73 -1.48
C LEU A 53 -0.76 9.81 -2.29
N ARG A 54 -1.61 10.58 -1.62
CA ARG A 54 -2.47 11.61 -2.21
C ARG A 54 -1.78 12.36 -3.35
N GLU A 55 -2.32 12.21 -4.55
CA GLU A 55 -1.86 12.81 -5.78
C GLU A 55 -0.32 12.85 -5.90
N PHE A 56 0.38 11.71 -5.76
CA PHE A 56 1.83 11.67 -5.55
C PHE A 56 2.61 12.48 -6.61
N ASP A 57 3.00 13.70 -6.20
CA ASP A 57 3.67 14.73 -6.97
C ASP A 57 2.95 15.23 -8.25
N SER A 58 1.65 15.48 -8.15
CA SER A 58 0.85 16.09 -9.23
C SER A 58 1.15 17.57 -9.53
N GLY A 59 1.86 18.27 -8.63
CA GLY A 59 2.14 19.71 -8.74
C GLY A 59 0.94 20.62 -8.48
N LYS A 60 -0.27 20.07 -8.34
CA LYS A 60 -1.54 20.81 -8.13
C LYS A 60 -1.44 21.77 -6.94
N TYR A 61 -0.95 21.29 -5.80
CA TYR A 61 -0.75 22.06 -4.57
C TYR A 61 0.73 22.15 -4.15
N ALA A 62 1.59 22.39 -5.15
CA ALA A 62 3.05 22.29 -5.10
C ALA A 62 3.55 20.85 -5.15
N TYR A 63 4.79 20.68 -5.61
CA TYR A 63 5.50 19.41 -5.50
C TYR A 63 5.89 19.17 -4.04
N ARG A 64 6.01 17.91 -3.63
CA ARG A 64 6.55 17.55 -2.32
C ARG A 64 7.96 18.07 -2.20
N ASN A 65 8.25 18.66 -1.05
CA ASN A 65 9.58 19.15 -0.75
C ASN A 65 10.49 18.04 -0.18
N GLU A 66 11.77 18.35 0.04
CA GLU A 66 12.75 17.41 0.60
C GLU A 66 12.31 16.83 1.95
N GLU A 67 11.61 17.62 2.78
CA GLU A 67 11.10 17.16 4.09
C GLU A 67 10.09 16.03 3.94
N ALA A 68 9.08 16.21 3.07
CA ALA A 68 8.09 15.19 2.77
C ALA A 68 8.74 13.90 2.24
N TYR A 69 9.67 14.02 1.30
CA TYR A 69 10.40 12.87 0.75
C TYR A 69 11.20 12.12 1.82
N HIS A 70 11.85 12.82 2.75
CA HIS A 70 12.56 12.19 3.86
C HIS A 70 11.64 11.41 4.78
N TYR A 71 10.48 11.97 5.13
CA TYR A 71 9.51 11.28 5.99
C TYR A 71 8.86 10.08 5.28
N ILE A 72 8.48 10.21 4.01
CA ILE A 72 7.93 9.10 3.22
C ILE A 72 8.97 7.97 3.09
N ALA A 73 10.23 8.29 2.78
CA ALA A 73 11.29 7.30 2.69
C ALA A 73 11.57 6.61 4.05
N GLU A 74 11.53 7.36 5.16
CA GLU A 74 11.69 6.80 6.51
C GLU A 74 10.61 5.78 6.85
N ILE A 75 9.35 6.12 6.54
CA ILE A 75 8.20 5.25 6.78
C ILE A 75 8.28 4.00 5.90
N ILE A 76 8.58 4.16 4.61
CA ILE A 76 8.69 3.04 3.66
C ILE A 76 9.81 2.08 4.05
N ASP A 77 10.97 2.56 4.52
CA ASP A 77 12.10 1.70 4.91
C ASP A 77 11.76 0.73 6.06
N ARG A 78 10.70 1.01 6.84
CA ARG A 78 10.21 0.13 7.90
C ARG A 78 9.62 -1.18 7.37
N PHE A 79 9.15 -1.19 6.13
CA PHE A 79 8.48 -2.33 5.51
C PHE A 79 9.42 -3.09 4.57
N ASP A 80 9.01 -4.32 4.23
CA ASP A 80 9.72 -5.15 3.24
C ASP A 80 9.18 -4.90 1.83
N ILE A 81 7.88 -4.62 1.72
CA ILE A 81 7.19 -4.29 0.48
C ILE A 81 5.99 -3.38 0.77
N VAL A 82 5.81 -2.37 -0.08
CA VAL A 82 4.73 -1.39 0.02
C VAL A 82 4.01 -1.27 -1.32
N ALA A 83 2.69 -1.46 -1.31
CA ALA A 83 1.82 -1.09 -2.43
C ALA A 83 1.47 0.40 -2.35
N LEU A 84 1.80 1.15 -3.40
CA LEU A 84 1.56 2.59 -3.50
C LEU A 84 0.46 2.87 -4.54
N GLN A 85 -0.54 3.65 -4.15
CA GLN A 85 -1.58 4.17 -5.03
C GLN A 85 -1.42 5.68 -5.28
N GLU A 86 -2.13 6.19 -6.28
CA GLU A 86 -2.10 7.60 -6.72
C GLU A 86 -0.74 8.11 -7.21
N VAL A 87 0.14 7.21 -7.67
CA VAL A 87 1.35 7.62 -8.39
C VAL A 87 0.94 8.33 -9.68
N ARG A 88 1.39 9.56 -9.90
CA ARG A 88 1.01 10.32 -11.10
C ARG A 88 1.79 9.89 -12.34
N LYS A 89 1.54 10.57 -13.47
CA LYS A 89 2.20 10.30 -14.76
C LYS A 89 3.72 10.24 -14.67
N SER A 90 4.33 11.14 -13.90
CA SER A 90 5.77 11.22 -13.72
C SER A 90 6.29 10.10 -12.81
N LEU A 91 7.33 9.41 -13.24
CA LEU A 91 8.04 8.43 -12.40
C LEU A 91 9.10 9.07 -11.49
N TYR A 92 9.33 10.39 -11.61
CA TYR A 92 10.27 11.11 -10.75
C TYR A 92 10.11 10.79 -9.25
N PRO A 93 8.90 10.74 -8.68
CA PRO A 93 8.72 10.51 -7.25
C PRO A 93 9.15 9.11 -6.82
N LEU A 94 8.81 8.08 -7.59
CA LEU A 94 9.25 6.70 -7.34
C LEU A 94 10.77 6.57 -7.49
N GLN A 95 11.35 7.20 -8.52
CA GLN A 95 12.80 7.21 -8.72
C GLN A 95 13.54 7.97 -7.61
N GLN A 96 12.94 9.04 -7.09
CA GLN A 96 13.48 9.79 -5.96
C GLN A 96 13.44 8.95 -4.68
N LEU A 97 12.31 8.31 -4.37
CA LEU A 97 12.22 7.38 -3.23
C LEU A 97 13.24 6.25 -3.35
N LYS A 98 13.37 5.61 -4.51
CA LYS A 98 14.38 4.57 -4.75
C LYS A 98 15.80 5.07 -4.46
N ARG A 99 16.16 6.27 -4.93
CA ARG A 99 17.48 6.86 -4.65
C ARG A 99 17.73 7.08 -3.15
N MET A 100 16.71 7.53 -2.43
CA MET A 100 16.78 7.79 -0.99
C MET A 100 16.84 6.49 -0.18
N LEU A 101 16.05 5.48 -0.54
CA LEU A 101 16.03 4.18 0.11
C LEU A 101 17.31 3.35 -0.17
N GLY A 102 17.96 3.58 -1.31
CA GLY A 102 19.23 2.98 -1.69
C GLY A 102 19.12 1.86 -2.72
N SER A 103 20.26 1.35 -3.17
CA SER A 103 20.37 0.41 -4.31
C SER A 103 19.70 -0.94 -4.11
N TRP A 104 19.37 -1.29 -2.87
CA TRP A 104 18.69 -2.53 -2.51
C TRP A 104 17.17 -2.47 -2.74
N TRP A 105 16.62 -1.27 -2.93
CA TRP A 105 15.20 -1.09 -3.21
C TRP A 105 14.94 -1.07 -4.71
N ASP A 106 13.83 -1.66 -5.12
CA ASP A 106 13.34 -1.57 -6.49
C ASP A 106 11.83 -1.39 -6.52
N PHE A 107 11.31 -1.03 -7.69
CA PHE A 107 9.86 -0.90 -7.87
C PHE A 107 9.36 -1.52 -9.17
N LEU A 108 8.12 -1.97 -9.12
CA LEU A 108 7.28 -2.31 -10.26
C LEU A 108 6.16 -1.28 -10.35
N VAL A 109 5.73 -0.90 -11.54
CA VAL A 109 4.71 0.13 -11.74
C VAL A 109 3.88 -0.17 -12.99
N THR A 110 2.57 0.11 -12.93
CA THR A 110 1.67 0.03 -14.09
C THR A 110 1.94 1.13 -15.10
N ASP A 111 1.34 1.01 -16.30
CA ASP A 111 1.16 2.21 -17.12
C ASP A 111 0.13 3.19 -16.47
N VAL A 112 -0.05 4.38 -17.05
CA VAL A 112 -1.13 5.29 -16.65
C VAL A 112 -2.46 4.76 -17.17
N THR A 113 -3.49 4.79 -16.33
CA THR A 113 -4.83 4.54 -16.84
C THR A 113 -5.24 5.64 -17.81
N LEU A 114 -5.49 5.27 -19.08
CA LEU A 114 -5.83 6.20 -20.16
C LEU A 114 -7.27 6.73 -20.06
N GLY A 115 -8.17 5.94 -19.46
CA GLY A 115 -9.56 6.35 -19.23
C GLY A 115 -9.66 7.51 -18.24
N ARG A 116 -10.54 8.47 -18.51
CA ARG A 116 -10.76 9.65 -17.64
C ARG A 116 -11.05 9.28 -16.19
N ALA A 117 -11.74 8.16 -15.96
CA ALA A 117 -12.07 7.66 -14.63
C ALA A 117 -10.85 7.22 -13.81
N GLY A 118 -9.74 6.86 -14.46
CA GLY A 118 -8.50 6.43 -13.79
C GLY A 118 -7.55 7.57 -13.44
N ASN A 119 -7.93 8.82 -13.71
CA ASN A 119 -7.24 10.03 -13.25
C ASN A 119 -5.74 10.12 -13.61
N SER A 120 -5.29 9.42 -14.67
CA SER A 120 -3.88 9.32 -15.04
C SER A 120 -2.97 8.89 -13.87
N GLU A 121 -3.48 7.99 -13.04
CA GLU A 121 -2.75 7.39 -11.93
C GLU A 121 -2.12 6.06 -12.37
N ARG A 122 -1.06 5.69 -11.65
CA ARG A 122 -0.36 4.43 -11.70
C ARG A 122 -0.45 3.79 -10.32
N MET A 123 -0.31 2.48 -10.29
CA MET A 123 -0.08 1.71 -9.07
C MET A 123 1.33 1.15 -9.09
N ALA A 124 1.95 1.08 -7.92
CA ALA A 124 3.32 0.59 -7.81
C ALA A 124 3.51 -0.35 -6.62
N PHE A 125 4.48 -1.24 -6.73
CA PHE A 125 5.04 -1.99 -5.62
C PHE A 125 6.49 -1.55 -5.44
N LEU A 126 6.85 -1.12 -4.24
CA LEU A 126 8.20 -0.73 -3.87
C LEU A 126 8.71 -1.69 -2.80
N TYR A 127 9.84 -2.36 -3.03
CA TYR A 127 10.25 -3.52 -2.23
C TYR A 127 11.77 -3.60 -2.00
N ASP A 128 12.14 -4.18 -0.86
CA ASP A 128 13.52 -4.40 -0.42
C ASP A 128 14.04 -5.74 -0.96
N ARG A 129 14.89 -5.68 -1.99
CA ARG A 129 15.46 -6.85 -2.68
C ARG A 129 16.41 -7.70 -1.83
N ARG A 130 16.68 -7.30 -0.59
CA ARG A 130 17.43 -8.15 0.35
C ARG A 130 16.57 -9.27 0.91
N LYS A 131 15.24 -9.14 0.86
CA LYS A 131 14.28 -10.13 1.37
C LYS A 131 13.23 -10.54 0.34
N VAL A 132 12.78 -9.61 -0.50
CA VAL A 132 11.68 -9.82 -1.43
C VAL A 132 12.21 -9.96 -2.85
N ASP A 133 11.97 -11.13 -3.44
CA ASP A 133 12.31 -11.43 -4.83
C ASP A 133 11.09 -11.26 -5.74
N PHE A 134 11.28 -10.62 -6.89
CA PHE A 134 10.29 -10.61 -7.96
C PHE A 134 10.33 -11.95 -8.71
N THR A 135 9.17 -12.58 -8.88
CA THR A 135 9.07 -13.92 -9.49
C THR A 135 8.96 -13.91 -11.02
N GLY A 136 8.76 -12.75 -11.64
CA GLY A 136 8.57 -12.60 -13.08
C GLY A 136 7.12 -12.31 -13.49
N LEU A 137 6.13 -12.57 -12.62
CA LEU A 137 4.73 -12.26 -12.90
C LEU A 137 4.43 -10.78 -12.64
N ALA A 138 4.09 -10.02 -13.67
CA ALA A 138 3.50 -8.69 -13.57
C ALA A 138 2.39 -8.54 -14.63
N ALA A 139 1.20 -8.11 -14.21
CA ALA A 139 0.03 -8.04 -15.08
C ALA A 139 -0.97 -6.99 -14.60
N GLU A 140 -1.83 -6.52 -15.51
CA GLU A 140 -3.04 -5.76 -15.17
C GLU A 140 -4.26 -6.65 -15.38
N LEU A 141 -5.21 -6.59 -14.46
CA LEU A 141 -6.46 -7.35 -14.56
C LEU A 141 -7.48 -6.61 -15.40
N VAL A 142 -8.01 -7.29 -16.43
CA VAL A 142 -9.17 -6.89 -17.21
C VAL A 142 -10.30 -7.87 -16.90
N LEU A 143 -11.52 -7.38 -16.72
CA LEU A 143 -12.67 -8.25 -16.47
C LEU A 143 -13.02 -9.03 -17.74
N ASP A 144 -13.38 -10.31 -17.58
CA ASP A 144 -13.89 -11.16 -18.66
C ASP A 144 -15.21 -10.63 -19.21
N GLU A 145 -16.11 -10.24 -18.30
CA GLU A 145 -17.36 -9.56 -18.60
C GLU A 145 -17.32 -8.10 -18.13
N VAL A 146 -17.78 -7.18 -18.98
CA VAL A 146 -17.95 -5.78 -18.61
C VAL A 146 -19.03 -5.62 -17.55
N ILE A 147 -18.87 -4.62 -16.69
CA ILE A 147 -19.87 -4.23 -15.72
C ILE A 147 -20.98 -3.48 -16.48
N ALA A 148 -22.14 -4.10 -16.60
CA ALA A 148 -23.34 -3.47 -17.14
C ALA A 148 -24.00 -2.59 -16.07
N LEU A 149 -23.92 -1.27 -16.24
CA LEU A 149 -24.57 -0.29 -15.37
C LEU A 149 -25.37 0.70 -16.19
N ALA A 150 -26.70 0.65 -16.03
CA ALA A 150 -27.66 1.40 -16.84
C ALA A 150 -27.42 1.21 -18.35
N ASP A 151 -27.14 2.29 -19.07
CA ASP A 151 -26.90 2.34 -20.52
C ASP A 151 -25.41 2.24 -20.90
N ARG A 152 -24.55 1.80 -19.98
CA ARG A 152 -23.10 1.76 -20.16
C ARG A 152 -22.51 0.41 -19.80
N GLU A 153 -21.56 -0.01 -20.62
CA GLU A 153 -20.62 -1.09 -20.33
C GLU A 153 -19.32 -0.51 -19.81
N LEU A 154 -18.89 -0.94 -18.63
CA LEU A 154 -17.73 -0.40 -17.94
C LEU A 154 -16.70 -1.49 -17.66
N GLN A 155 -15.42 -1.15 -17.87
CA GLN A 155 -14.31 -1.81 -17.17
C GLN A 155 -14.06 -1.12 -15.82
N LEU A 156 -13.21 -1.72 -14.99
CA LEU A 156 -12.75 -1.11 -13.74
C LEU A 156 -12.16 0.28 -14.02
N ALA A 157 -12.42 1.26 -13.15
CA ALA A 157 -11.94 2.63 -13.35
C ALA A 157 -10.41 2.71 -13.51
N ARG A 158 -9.71 1.82 -12.80
CA ARG A 158 -8.27 1.58 -12.84
C ARG A 158 -8.06 0.07 -12.83
N SER A 159 -7.33 -0.46 -13.80
CA SER A 159 -7.04 -1.89 -13.88
C SER A 159 -6.20 -2.31 -12.68
N PRO A 160 -6.64 -3.26 -11.83
CA PRO A 160 -5.86 -3.78 -10.70
C PRO A 160 -4.48 -4.23 -11.15
N TYR A 161 -3.46 -3.92 -10.35
CA TYR A 161 -2.10 -4.34 -10.66
C TYR A 161 -1.72 -5.59 -9.89
N ILE A 162 -1.34 -6.63 -10.64
CA ILE A 162 -0.96 -7.94 -10.15
C ILE A 162 0.55 -8.09 -10.28
N ALA A 163 1.23 -8.44 -9.20
CA ALA A 163 2.63 -8.86 -9.26
C ALA A 163 2.94 -9.98 -8.28
N GLY A 164 3.75 -10.94 -8.73
CA GLY A 164 4.18 -12.10 -7.96
C GLY A 164 5.53 -11.90 -7.29
N PHE A 165 5.63 -12.27 -6.02
CA PHE A 165 6.82 -12.11 -5.19
C PHE A 165 7.12 -13.37 -4.38
N ARG A 166 8.33 -13.42 -3.83
CA ARG A 166 8.76 -14.44 -2.89
C ARG A 166 9.50 -13.79 -1.72
N ALA A 167 9.24 -14.26 -0.51
CA ALA A 167 10.04 -13.96 0.67
C ALA A 167 10.24 -15.25 1.48
N GLY A 168 11.50 -15.69 1.63
CA GLY A 168 11.80 -16.95 2.29
C GLY A 168 11.12 -18.15 1.59
N TRP A 169 10.22 -18.82 2.31
CA TRP A 169 9.44 -19.97 1.82
C TRP A 169 8.10 -19.56 1.21
N ALA A 170 7.65 -18.33 1.43
CA ALA A 170 6.36 -17.84 0.96
C ALA A 170 6.47 -17.30 -0.48
N TYR A 171 5.75 -17.93 -1.40
CA TYR A 171 5.35 -17.30 -2.66
C TYR A 171 4.05 -16.54 -2.43
N PHE A 172 3.95 -15.33 -2.95
CA PHE A 172 2.74 -14.53 -2.81
C PHE A 172 2.53 -13.59 -3.99
N THR A 173 1.29 -13.51 -4.44
CA THR A 173 0.85 -12.57 -5.47
C THR A 173 0.06 -11.45 -4.82
N LEU A 174 0.49 -10.21 -5.08
CA LEU A 174 -0.18 -9.00 -4.63
C LEU A 174 -1.07 -8.46 -5.75
N VAL A 175 -2.31 -8.12 -5.40
CA VAL A 175 -3.25 -7.40 -6.26
C VAL A 175 -3.55 -6.06 -5.60
N THR A 176 -2.95 -4.99 -6.10
CA THR A 176 -3.24 -3.63 -5.60
C THR A 176 -4.40 -3.00 -6.39
N VAL A 177 -5.29 -2.31 -5.68
CA VAL A 177 -6.43 -1.60 -6.27
C VAL A 177 -6.54 -0.17 -5.79
N HIS A 178 -7.19 0.65 -6.60
CA HIS A 178 -7.75 1.94 -6.20
C HIS A 178 -9.15 2.06 -6.81
N ILE A 179 -10.15 1.56 -6.06
CA ILE A 179 -11.52 1.42 -6.54
C ILE A 179 -12.17 2.79 -6.75
N TYR A 180 -13.09 2.89 -7.71
CA TYR A 180 -13.89 4.08 -7.95
C TYR A 180 -14.55 4.65 -6.68
N TYR A 181 -14.30 5.93 -6.39
CA TYR A 181 -14.86 6.61 -5.20
C TYR A 181 -16.36 6.90 -5.32
N GLY A 182 -16.83 7.32 -6.49
CA GLY A 182 -18.23 7.67 -6.72
C GLY A 182 -18.69 8.98 -6.06
N LYS A 183 -19.94 9.00 -5.59
CA LYS A 183 -20.59 10.20 -5.03
C LYS A 183 -20.20 10.52 -3.59
N GLY A 184 -19.23 9.81 -2.99
CA GLY A 184 -18.81 10.02 -1.60
C GLY A 184 -19.87 9.64 -0.56
N VAL A 185 -20.76 8.72 -0.92
CA VAL A 185 -21.77 8.12 -0.03
C VAL A 185 -21.35 6.69 0.33
N PRO A 186 -21.84 6.10 1.44
CA PRO A 186 -21.44 4.75 1.88
C PRO A 186 -21.66 3.63 0.85
N VAL A 187 -22.75 3.70 0.09
CA VAL A 187 -23.05 2.75 -0.99
C VAL A 187 -23.22 3.51 -2.30
N ASP A 188 -22.27 3.33 -3.21
CA ASP A 188 -22.34 3.80 -4.59
C ASP A 188 -22.47 2.58 -5.51
N GLU A 189 -23.49 2.57 -6.36
CA GLU A 189 -23.84 1.42 -7.21
C GLU A 189 -22.68 0.96 -8.09
N ARG A 190 -21.94 1.93 -8.68
CA ARG A 190 -20.78 1.61 -9.50
C ARG A 190 -19.64 1.06 -8.68
N ARG A 191 -19.34 1.65 -7.53
CA ARG A 191 -18.30 1.15 -6.62
C ARG A 191 -18.58 -0.29 -6.19
N LEU A 192 -19.82 -0.57 -5.79
CA LEU A 192 -20.25 -1.91 -5.38
C LEU A 192 -20.12 -2.92 -6.54
N ALA A 193 -20.51 -2.53 -7.75
CA ALA A 193 -20.38 -3.37 -8.93
C ALA A 193 -18.90 -3.65 -9.28
N GLU A 194 -18.02 -2.62 -9.22
CA GLU A 194 -16.58 -2.79 -9.44
C GLU A 194 -15.96 -3.77 -8.45
N ILE A 195 -16.27 -3.64 -7.15
CA ILE A 195 -15.73 -4.54 -6.11
C ILE A 195 -16.29 -5.96 -6.25
N THR A 196 -17.58 -6.10 -6.56
CA THR A 196 -18.21 -7.41 -6.74
C THR A 196 -17.63 -8.15 -7.94
N ALA A 197 -17.50 -7.47 -9.08
CA ALA A 197 -16.92 -8.04 -10.29
C ALA A 197 -15.46 -8.44 -10.05
N LEU A 198 -14.66 -7.54 -9.49
CA LEU A 198 -13.26 -7.80 -9.14
C LEU A 198 -13.11 -9.03 -8.24
N ALA A 199 -13.85 -9.07 -7.13
CA ALA A 199 -13.73 -10.14 -6.14
C ALA A 199 -14.09 -11.50 -6.74
N LYS A 200 -15.16 -11.56 -7.55
CA LYS A 200 -15.58 -12.78 -8.26
C LYS A 200 -14.56 -13.20 -9.31
N THR A 201 -14.06 -12.29 -10.14
CA THR A 201 -13.05 -12.57 -11.16
C THR A 201 -11.77 -13.09 -10.53
N ILE A 202 -11.30 -12.48 -9.44
CA ILE A 202 -10.09 -12.96 -8.77
C ILE A 202 -10.33 -14.33 -8.14
N ALA A 203 -11.45 -14.53 -7.45
CA ALA A 203 -11.76 -15.80 -6.80
C ALA A 203 -11.88 -16.97 -7.80
N LYS A 204 -12.52 -16.73 -8.95
CA LYS A 204 -12.70 -17.68 -10.06
C LYS A 204 -11.36 -18.11 -10.68
N ASN A 205 -10.46 -17.16 -10.91
CA ASN A 205 -9.18 -17.38 -11.62
C ASN A 205 -7.97 -17.50 -10.68
N SER A 206 -8.19 -17.64 -9.37
CA SER A 206 -7.12 -17.64 -8.36
C SER A 206 -5.99 -18.65 -8.57
N GLY A 207 -6.24 -19.76 -9.28
CA GLY A 207 -5.22 -20.74 -9.62
C GLY A 207 -4.21 -20.25 -10.66
N ASP A 208 -4.63 -19.34 -11.55
CA ASP A 208 -3.82 -18.84 -12.67
C ASP A 208 -2.93 -17.66 -12.28
N PHE A 209 -3.13 -17.09 -11.09
CA PHE A 209 -2.32 -16.00 -10.56
C PHE A 209 -1.10 -16.46 -9.78
N SER A 210 -0.85 -17.77 -9.72
CA SER A 210 0.34 -18.25 -9.04
C SER A 210 1.60 -17.92 -9.81
N SER A 211 2.60 -17.41 -9.09
CA SER A 211 3.93 -17.12 -9.59
C SER A 211 4.99 -18.05 -8.99
N ALA A 212 4.55 -19.14 -8.36
CA ALA A 212 5.43 -20.18 -7.82
C ALA A 212 6.19 -20.91 -8.93
N ASN A 213 7.38 -21.41 -8.60
CA ASN A 213 8.20 -22.17 -9.54
C ASN A 213 7.48 -23.44 -10.01
N VAL A 214 7.60 -23.71 -11.31
CA VAL A 214 7.16 -24.95 -11.95
C VAL A 214 8.40 -25.77 -12.29
N TYR A 215 8.48 -27.00 -11.78
CA TYR A 215 9.68 -27.85 -11.88
C TYR A 215 9.60 -28.94 -12.95
N ALA A 216 8.45 -29.12 -13.59
CA ALA A 216 8.25 -30.05 -14.70
C ALA A 216 7.21 -29.50 -15.69
N PRO A 217 7.30 -29.81 -17.00
CA PRO A 217 6.41 -29.24 -18.02
C PRO A 217 4.92 -29.49 -17.81
N ASP A 218 4.56 -30.60 -17.16
CA ASP A 218 3.20 -31.05 -16.88
C ASP A 218 2.74 -30.76 -15.45
N ALA A 219 3.60 -30.16 -14.63
CA ALA A 219 3.27 -29.80 -13.25
C ALA A 219 2.36 -28.57 -13.22
N VAL A 220 1.24 -28.70 -12.51
CA VAL A 220 0.37 -27.56 -12.19
C VAL A 220 1.00 -26.76 -11.06
N PRO A 221 1.18 -25.43 -11.19
CA PRO A 221 1.63 -24.60 -10.08
C PRO A 221 0.72 -24.81 -8.87
N LYS A 222 1.31 -25.07 -7.70
CA LYS A 222 0.52 -25.06 -6.46
C LYS A 222 0.08 -23.62 -6.22
N ARG A 223 -1.22 -23.40 -6.02
CA ARG A 223 -1.76 -22.08 -5.64
C ARG A 223 -0.94 -21.51 -4.47
N ASP A 224 -0.35 -20.35 -4.69
CA ASP A 224 0.38 -19.59 -3.69
C ASP A 224 -0.55 -18.65 -2.90
N ASN A 225 0.04 -17.75 -2.12
CA ASN A 225 -0.70 -16.79 -1.31
C ASN A 225 -1.19 -15.64 -2.20
N LEU A 226 -2.50 -15.45 -2.30
CA LEU A 226 -3.06 -14.32 -3.06
C LEU A 226 -3.58 -13.26 -2.09
N LEU A 227 -3.01 -12.06 -2.15
CA LEU A 227 -3.36 -10.93 -1.31
C LEU A 227 -3.93 -9.79 -2.16
N LEU A 228 -5.05 -9.25 -1.71
CA LEU A 228 -5.76 -8.13 -2.33
C LEU A 228 -5.70 -6.94 -1.35
N LEU A 229 -5.15 -5.82 -1.82
CA LEU A 229 -4.85 -4.65 -0.99
C LEU A 229 -4.98 -3.33 -1.74
N GLY A 230 -5.02 -2.21 -1.03
CA GLY A 230 -5.13 -0.88 -1.64
C GLY A 230 -6.29 -0.08 -1.07
N ASP A 231 -6.70 0.93 -1.83
CA ASP A 231 -7.83 1.81 -1.51
C ASP A 231 -9.11 1.27 -2.14
N PHE A 232 -9.99 0.72 -1.31
CA PHE A 232 -11.29 0.18 -1.73
C PHE A 232 -12.40 1.23 -1.64
N ASN A 233 -12.13 2.40 -1.07
CA ASN A 233 -13.14 3.41 -0.78
C ASN A 233 -14.33 2.87 0.04
N ILE A 234 -14.07 1.92 0.96
CA ILE A 234 -15.06 1.32 1.87
C ILE A 234 -15.31 2.24 3.07
N PHE A 235 -16.55 2.69 3.25
CA PHE A 235 -16.88 3.64 4.31
C PHE A 235 -16.98 2.97 5.70
N ASN A 236 -17.46 1.74 5.75
CA ASN A 236 -17.70 0.99 6.99
C ASN A 236 -17.50 -0.52 6.75
N ARG A 237 -16.98 -1.24 7.75
CA ARG A 237 -16.78 -2.69 7.72
C ARG A 237 -18.07 -3.51 7.64
N LYS A 238 -19.21 -2.91 8.04
CA LYS A 238 -20.55 -3.53 7.95
C LYS A 238 -21.25 -3.26 6.62
N ASP A 239 -20.56 -2.66 5.65
CA ASP A 239 -21.12 -2.32 4.35
C ASP A 239 -21.16 -3.54 3.42
N VAL A 240 -22.15 -3.59 2.53
CA VAL A 240 -22.32 -4.59 1.46
C VAL A 240 -21.06 -4.81 0.62
N THR A 241 -20.18 -3.81 0.57
CA THR A 241 -18.91 -3.88 -0.13
C THR A 241 -17.92 -4.86 0.53
N MET A 242 -17.87 -4.93 1.86
CA MET A 242 -17.09 -5.94 2.58
C MET A 242 -17.72 -7.32 2.49
N GLU A 243 -19.05 -7.39 2.46
CA GLU A 243 -19.78 -8.64 2.24
C GLU A 243 -19.43 -9.24 0.87
N ALA A 244 -19.30 -8.43 -0.18
CA ALA A 244 -18.89 -8.91 -1.51
C ALA A 244 -17.49 -9.56 -1.51
N LEU A 245 -16.51 -8.97 -0.82
CA LEU A 245 -15.18 -9.54 -0.68
C LEU A 245 -15.19 -10.85 0.11
N THR A 246 -15.87 -10.86 1.26
CA THR A 246 -15.93 -12.03 2.14
C THR A 246 -16.72 -13.19 1.50
N ALA A 247 -17.82 -12.90 0.81
CA ALA A 247 -18.60 -13.87 0.04
C ALA A 247 -17.78 -14.49 -1.12
N ALA A 248 -16.85 -13.74 -1.70
CA ALA A 248 -15.91 -14.26 -2.69
C ALA A 248 -14.79 -15.12 -2.08
N GLY A 249 -14.67 -15.19 -0.75
CA GLY A 249 -13.69 -16.01 -0.05
C GLY A 249 -12.43 -15.27 0.41
N PHE A 250 -12.40 -13.93 0.33
CA PHE A 250 -11.34 -13.13 0.93
C PHE A 250 -11.52 -13.00 2.44
N ARG A 251 -10.40 -12.97 3.16
CA ARG A 251 -10.35 -12.82 4.60
C ARG A 251 -9.45 -11.64 4.96
N VAL A 252 -10.00 -10.69 5.71
CA VAL A 252 -9.22 -9.62 6.33
C VAL A 252 -8.58 -10.18 7.61
N PRO A 253 -7.26 -10.04 7.82
CA PRO A 253 -6.62 -10.43 9.07
C PRO A 253 -7.37 -9.89 10.29
N ASP A 254 -7.59 -10.71 11.32
CA ASP A 254 -8.41 -10.36 12.48
C ASP A 254 -7.94 -9.06 13.16
N ALA A 255 -6.61 -8.86 13.24
CA ALA A 255 -6.01 -7.65 13.77
C ALA A 255 -6.43 -6.37 13.01
N LEU A 256 -6.68 -6.44 11.71
CA LEU A 256 -7.18 -5.31 10.91
C LEU A 256 -8.69 -5.09 11.05
N GLN A 257 -9.45 -6.05 11.59
CA GLN A 257 -10.89 -5.89 11.79
C GLN A 257 -11.23 -5.02 13.01
N SER A 258 -10.27 -4.79 13.91
CA SER A 258 -10.45 -4.00 15.14
C SER A 258 -9.78 -2.62 15.14
N ILE A 259 -8.98 -2.29 14.12
CA ILE A 259 -8.27 -1.00 14.06
C ILE A 259 -9.21 0.16 13.68
N PRO A 260 -8.86 1.42 14.00
CA PRO A 260 -9.60 2.59 13.52
C PRO A 260 -9.56 2.75 11.98
N GLY A 261 -10.20 3.80 11.47
CA GLY A 261 -10.12 4.15 10.06
C GLY A 261 -8.73 4.49 9.55
N SER A 262 -8.52 4.27 8.26
CA SER A 262 -7.27 4.51 7.55
C SER A 262 -7.15 5.92 6.99
N ASN A 263 -8.22 6.73 7.02
CA ASN A 263 -8.13 8.16 6.73
C ASN A 263 -7.62 8.94 7.96
N VAL A 264 -7.14 10.18 7.74
CA VAL A 264 -6.59 11.02 8.83
C VAL A 264 -7.58 11.24 10.00
N ALA A 265 -8.88 11.33 9.73
CA ALA A 265 -9.90 11.48 10.78
C ALA A 265 -10.26 10.14 11.47
N LYS A 266 -9.68 9.02 11.02
CA LYS A 266 -9.84 7.67 11.59
C LYS A 266 -11.28 7.15 11.64
N ASP A 267 -12.17 7.70 10.80
CA ASP A 267 -13.61 7.41 10.75
C ASP A 267 -14.06 6.68 9.47
N LYS A 268 -13.16 6.43 8.52
CA LYS A 268 -13.41 5.70 7.26
C LYS A 268 -12.44 4.53 7.09
N HIS A 269 -12.93 3.42 6.57
CA HIS A 269 -12.16 2.18 6.40
C HIS A 269 -11.79 1.94 4.93
N TYR A 270 -11.33 3.01 4.27
CA TYR A 270 -11.12 3.01 2.82
C TYR A 270 -10.14 1.95 2.37
N ASP A 271 -9.02 1.83 3.07
CA ASP A 271 -7.94 0.93 2.74
C ASP A 271 -8.18 -0.45 3.35
N GLN A 272 -7.82 -1.51 2.63
CA GLN A 272 -7.92 -2.89 3.11
C GLN A 272 -6.69 -3.70 2.72
N ILE A 273 -6.41 -4.74 3.51
CA ILE A 273 -5.50 -5.84 3.15
C ILE A 273 -6.26 -7.14 3.46
N ALA A 274 -6.47 -7.97 2.45
CA ALA A 274 -7.16 -9.25 2.57
C ALA A 274 -6.38 -10.35 1.85
N TYR A 275 -6.50 -11.59 2.30
CA TYR A 275 -5.94 -12.76 1.62
C TYR A 275 -7.05 -13.71 1.19
N TYR A 276 -6.86 -14.39 0.07
CA TYR A 276 -7.84 -15.31 -0.47
C TYR A 276 -7.72 -16.70 0.18
N LYS A 277 -8.81 -17.14 0.83
CA LYS A 277 -8.91 -18.45 1.50
C LYS A 277 -7.80 -18.68 2.53
N GLU A 278 -6.97 -19.69 2.31
CA GLU A 278 -5.92 -20.11 3.23
C GLU A 278 -4.55 -19.82 2.63
N LEU A 279 -3.64 -19.42 3.50
CA LEU A 279 -2.26 -19.14 3.19
C LEU A 279 -1.40 -20.42 3.30
N ARG A 280 -0.31 -20.49 2.54
CA ARG A 280 0.68 -21.58 2.51
C ARG A 280 2.05 -21.03 2.80
N SER A 281 2.75 -21.62 3.78
CA SER A 281 4.06 -21.14 4.23
C SER A 281 4.11 -19.65 4.57
N MET A 282 2.94 -19.12 4.94
CA MET A 282 2.70 -17.74 5.30
C MET A 282 1.55 -17.70 6.30
N LYS A 283 1.67 -16.96 7.40
CA LYS A 283 0.61 -16.85 8.43
C LYS A 283 0.57 -15.45 9.03
N PRO A 284 -0.60 -14.82 9.25
CA PRO A 284 -0.65 -13.54 9.95
C PRO A 284 -0.13 -13.72 11.37
N THR A 285 0.75 -12.84 11.84
CA THR A 285 1.30 -12.93 13.21
C THR A 285 0.36 -12.37 14.28
N GLY A 286 -0.77 -11.80 13.86
CA GLY A 286 -1.65 -11.00 14.70
C GLY A 286 -1.19 -9.55 14.85
N ARG A 287 -0.06 -9.16 14.26
CA ARG A 287 0.44 -7.78 14.26
C ARG A 287 0.04 -7.08 12.97
N ALA A 288 -0.78 -6.04 13.11
CA ALA A 288 -1.25 -5.20 12.02
C ALA A 288 -1.64 -3.83 12.57
N GLY A 289 -1.77 -2.83 11.70
CA GLY A 289 -2.15 -1.50 12.15
C GLY A 289 -2.27 -0.47 11.04
N VAL A 290 -2.56 0.75 11.48
CA VAL A 290 -2.48 1.96 10.67
C VAL A 290 -1.48 2.89 11.35
N PHE A 291 -0.47 3.34 10.63
CA PHE A 291 0.55 4.23 11.18
C PHE A 291 0.17 5.69 10.95
N ASP A 292 -0.23 6.36 12.04
CA ASP A 292 -0.56 7.78 12.02
C ASP A 292 0.71 8.65 12.11
N PHE A 293 1.36 8.85 10.96
CA PHE A 293 2.53 9.71 10.87
C PHE A 293 2.25 11.16 11.31
N TYR A 294 0.99 11.59 11.35
CA TYR A 294 0.58 12.92 11.76
C TYR A 294 0.56 13.13 13.27
N GLU A 295 0.75 12.08 14.07
CA GLU A 295 1.08 12.16 15.50
C GLU A 295 2.55 12.57 15.73
N HIS A 296 3.41 12.45 14.70
CA HIS A 296 4.85 12.67 14.82
C HIS A 296 5.34 13.90 14.02
N VAL A 297 4.84 14.07 12.79
CA VAL A 297 5.27 15.12 11.86
C VAL A 297 4.09 15.89 11.27
N TYR A 298 4.35 17.12 10.84
CA TYR A 298 3.33 18.05 10.34
C TYR A 298 2.18 18.31 11.32
N ARG A 299 2.33 18.04 12.62
CA ARG A 299 1.27 18.13 13.62
C ARG A 299 0.62 19.51 13.64
N GLU A 300 -0.63 19.60 14.08
CA GLU A 300 -1.37 20.88 14.03
C GLU A 300 -0.73 21.99 14.86
N ASP A 301 -0.08 21.65 15.97
CA ASP A 301 0.72 22.57 16.78
C ASP A 301 2.00 23.07 16.08
N GLN A 302 2.36 22.47 14.94
CA GLN A 302 3.51 22.86 14.10
C GLN A 302 3.12 23.77 12.93
N GLU A 303 1.86 24.20 12.80
CA GLU A 303 1.40 25.01 11.66
C GLU A 303 2.29 26.23 11.40
N ALA A 304 2.71 26.93 12.45
CA ALA A 304 3.54 28.12 12.36
C ALA A 304 4.92 27.84 11.73
N ASP A 305 5.47 26.63 11.90
CA ASP A 305 6.76 26.25 11.32
C ASP A 305 6.71 26.23 9.79
N TYR A 306 5.53 26.09 9.19
CA TYR A 306 5.32 25.95 7.75
C TYR A 306 4.79 27.24 7.08
N ALA A 307 4.72 28.36 7.81
CA ALA A 307 4.17 29.61 7.30
C ALA A 307 4.85 30.08 6.00
N ALA A 308 6.18 29.98 5.92
CA ALA A 308 6.95 30.36 4.73
C ALA A 308 6.65 29.47 3.51
N GLU A 309 6.58 28.15 3.70
CA GLU A 309 6.33 27.17 2.63
C GLU A 309 4.88 27.23 2.12
N ARG A 310 3.98 27.80 2.92
CA ARG A 310 2.56 27.97 2.61
C ARG A 310 2.22 29.33 1.99
N GLN A 311 3.18 30.23 1.77
CA GLN A 311 2.88 31.58 1.24
C GLN A 311 2.30 31.53 -0.18
N GLU A 312 2.92 30.77 -1.08
CA GLU A 312 2.48 30.72 -2.49
C GLU A 312 1.27 29.81 -2.70
N LYS A 313 1.24 28.66 -2.03
CA LYS A 313 0.16 27.67 -2.12
C LYS A 313 -0.28 27.24 -0.72
N PRO A 314 -1.09 28.05 -0.01
CA PRO A 314 -1.43 27.81 1.40
C PRO A 314 -2.33 26.61 1.69
N GLY A 315 -2.95 26.03 0.65
CA GLY A 315 -4.08 25.10 0.80
C GLY A 315 -5.31 25.80 1.39
N ARG A 316 -6.42 25.07 1.55
CA ARG A 316 -7.61 25.61 2.23
C ARG A 316 -7.41 25.78 3.74
N SER A 317 -6.52 24.99 4.32
CA SER A 317 -6.13 24.99 5.72
C SER A 317 -4.77 24.30 5.84
N PHE A 318 -4.15 24.32 7.02
CA PHE A 318 -2.95 23.54 7.27
C PHE A 318 -3.18 22.04 7.08
N ARG A 319 -4.34 21.53 7.53
CA ARG A 319 -4.76 20.13 7.32
C ARG A 319 -4.84 19.77 5.83
N ASP A 320 -5.42 20.63 5.02
CA ASP A 320 -5.50 20.42 3.56
C ASP A 320 -4.10 20.46 2.94
N TRP A 321 -3.27 21.45 3.30
CA TRP A 321 -1.90 21.57 2.77
C TRP A 321 -1.00 20.39 3.13
N ARG A 322 -0.94 19.98 4.41
CA ARG A 322 -0.08 18.88 4.87
C ARG A 322 -0.41 17.55 4.18
N SER A 323 -1.66 17.36 3.74
CA SER A 323 -2.09 16.15 3.03
C SER A 323 -1.52 16.03 1.62
N TYR A 324 -1.17 17.14 0.96
CA TYR A 324 -0.42 17.10 -0.30
C TYR A 324 1.09 16.87 -0.09
N GLN A 325 1.60 17.12 1.12
CA GLN A 325 2.98 16.81 1.49
C GLN A 325 3.14 15.33 1.86
N MET A 326 2.25 14.80 2.69
CA MET A 326 2.24 13.39 3.08
C MET A 326 1.13 12.63 2.34
N SER A 327 -0.05 12.51 2.95
CA SER A 327 -1.28 11.96 2.34
C SER A 327 -2.48 12.27 3.23
N ASP A 328 -3.71 12.19 2.69
CA ASP A 328 -4.96 12.13 3.45
C ASP A 328 -5.36 10.69 3.85
N HIS A 329 -4.58 9.70 3.40
CA HIS A 329 -4.62 8.32 3.87
C HIS A 329 -3.39 8.01 4.73
N LEU A 330 -3.64 7.32 5.83
CA LEU A 330 -2.63 6.74 6.71
C LEU A 330 -2.20 5.38 6.14
N LEU A 331 -0.94 5.00 6.39
CA LEU A 331 -0.39 3.75 5.89
C LEU A 331 -0.97 2.57 6.68
N MET A 332 -1.59 1.61 5.98
CA MET A 332 -2.08 0.36 6.57
C MET A 332 -1.03 -0.75 6.39
N TRP A 333 -0.83 -1.58 7.39
CA TRP A 333 0.15 -2.65 7.35
C TRP A 333 -0.26 -3.92 8.09
N VAL A 334 0.33 -5.05 7.69
CA VAL A 334 0.20 -6.37 8.33
C VAL A 334 1.57 -7.05 8.32
N GLU A 335 1.86 -7.79 9.37
CA GLU A 335 3.00 -8.68 9.41
C GLU A 335 2.58 -10.14 9.24
N PHE A 336 3.33 -10.86 8.40
CA PHE A 336 3.18 -12.29 8.20
C PHE A 336 4.46 -13.02 8.60
N GLN A 337 4.33 -14.19 9.22
CA GLN A 337 5.40 -15.18 9.28
C GLN A 337 5.61 -15.76 7.88
N VAL A 338 6.86 -15.92 7.44
CA VAL A 338 7.23 -16.47 6.10
C VAL A 338 8.33 -17.53 6.15
N ASN A 339 8.80 -17.88 7.35
CA ASN A 339 9.66 -19.02 7.60
C ASN A 339 8.80 -20.19 8.12
N ASP A 340 8.66 -21.22 7.29
CA ASP A 340 7.81 -22.39 7.55
C ASP A 340 8.64 -23.68 7.67
N SER A 341 9.95 -23.54 7.89
CA SER A 341 10.90 -24.67 7.88
C SER A 341 10.61 -25.70 8.98
N GLU A 342 10.33 -25.28 10.21
CA GLU A 342 9.99 -26.20 11.32
C GLU A 342 8.71 -26.97 11.02
N ALA A 343 7.63 -26.28 10.63
CA ALA A 343 6.36 -26.92 10.30
C ALA A 343 6.50 -27.92 9.14
N TYR A 344 7.35 -27.61 8.16
CA TYR A 344 7.66 -28.52 7.06
C TYR A 344 8.41 -29.77 7.53
N LEU A 345 9.41 -29.63 8.41
CA LEU A 345 10.15 -30.77 8.96
C LEU A 345 9.27 -31.65 9.85
N ASP A 346 8.43 -31.05 10.68
CA ASP A 346 7.47 -31.77 11.54
C ASP A 346 6.48 -32.59 10.70
N GLN A 347 6.01 -32.05 9.58
CA GLN A 347 5.13 -32.77 8.65
C GLN A 347 5.82 -34.00 8.02
N LEU A 348 7.14 -33.97 7.82
CA LEU A 348 7.88 -35.10 7.27
C LEU A 348 8.25 -36.15 8.32
N ALA A 349 8.32 -35.76 9.59
CA ALA A 349 8.69 -36.63 10.69
C ALA A 349 7.51 -37.44 11.27
N GLY A 350 6.28 -36.93 11.11
CA GLY A 350 5.03 -37.62 11.45
C GLY A 350 4.45 -38.39 10.28
#